data_AF-A0A7C4PKR6-F1
#
_entry.id   AF-A0A7C4PKR6-F1
#
_cell.length_a   1.000
_cell.length_b   1.000
_cell.length_c   1.000
_cell.angle_alpha   90.00
_cell.angle_beta   90.00
_cell.angle_gamma   90.00
#
_symmetry.space_group_name_H-M   'P 1'
#
loop_
_entity.id
_entity.type
_entity.pdbx_description
1 polymer ?
#
loop_
_entity_poly.entity_id
_entity_poly.type
_entity_poly.pdbx_seq_one_letter_code
_entity_poly.pdbx_strand_id
1 'polypeptide(L)'
;MKRYHIWTEGCQMNVADSQRVASALEHLGFSATSEAEEADIIVLNTCVVRQSAEDKAYGRLHSLRPLKEKNPALVINLMGCLVGVRNHEALKKRFPFVDVFSPPSDPSPLIAFLTQSEVRSLEESATATRYAIMDEELALPQAERGNLVSAYIPVVYGCSHACTFCIIPYRRGVERSRPPADILNEARSLVRQGVKEITLLGQIVDRYGKDRPEYPSLAGLLIRLSEIEGLERIRFLTSHPNWMTEELLDTVASLPKVMPHIEVPVQAGDDEV
;
A
#
# COMPACT_ATOMS: atom_id res chain seq x y z
N MET A 1 -18.12 -18.59 -7.68
CA MET A 1 -17.01 -18.05 -6.86
C MET A 1 -17.13 -16.55 -6.91
N LYS A 2 -17.04 -15.84 -5.77
CA LYS A 2 -17.12 -14.38 -5.80
C LYS A 2 -15.83 -13.81 -6.39
N ARG A 3 -15.94 -12.75 -7.18
CA ARG A 3 -14.83 -12.15 -7.94
C ARG A 3 -14.52 -10.73 -7.49
N TYR A 4 -13.25 -10.35 -7.56
CA TYR A 4 -12.80 -8.98 -7.28
C TYR A 4 -12.02 -8.39 -8.46
N HIS A 5 -12.16 -7.08 -8.66
CA HIS A 5 -11.39 -6.30 -9.61
C HIS A 5 -10.74 -5.13 -8.89
N ILE A 6 -9.43 -4.97 -9.05
CA ILE A 6 -8.70 -3.81 -8.51
C ILE A 6 -8.22 -2.95 -9.66
N TRP A 7 -8.65 -1.70 -9.66
CA TRP A 7 -8.12 -0.66 -10.52
C TRP A 7 -7.13 0.18 -9.72
N THR A 8 -5.84 0.05 -10.05
CA THR A 8 -4.76 0.77 -9.39
C THR A 8 -4.33 1.97 -10.23
N GLU A 9 -4.34 3.14 -9.61
CA GLU A 9 -3.81 4.37 -10.19
C GLU A 9 -2.92 5.09 -9.18
N GLY A 10 -1.69 5.39 -9.57
CA GLY A 10 -0.80 6.22 -8.77
C GLY A 10 0.64 5.74 -8.82
N CYS A 11 1.24 5.61 -7.64
CA CYS A 11 2.64 5.27 -7.47
C CYS A 11 2.83 3.82 -7.00
N GLN A 12 4.08 3.45 -6.76
CA GLN A 12 4.50 2.16 -6.22
C GLN A 12 3.82 1.85 -4.88
N MET A 13 3.50 2.87 -4.08
CA MET A 13 2.71 2.72 -2.85
C MET A 13 1.28 2.23 -3.15
N ASN A 14 0.64 2.75 -4.20
CA ASN A 14 -0.68 2.27 -4.62
C ASN A 14 -0.61 0.83 -5.14
N VAL A 15 0.48 0.43 -5.81
CA VAL A 15 0.68 -0.97 -6.23
C VAL A 15 0.78 -1.88 -5.00
N ALA A 16 1.63 -1.54 -4.03
CA ALA A 16 1.77 -2.31 -2.79
C ALA A 16 0.45 -2.39 -1.99
N ASP A 17 -0.26 -1.26 -1.87
CA ASP A 17 -1.58 -1.20 -1.23
C ASP A 17 -2.59 -2.13 -1.95
N SER A 18 -2.55 -2.18 -3.28
CA SER A 18 -3.43 -3.04 -4.08
C SER A 18 -3.11 -4.53 -3.90
N GLN A 19 -1.83 -4.90 -3.82
CA GLN A 19 -1.42 -6.28 -3.52
C GLN A 19 -1.88 -6.71 -2.12
N ARG A 20 -1.82 -5.83 -1.12
CA ARG A 20 -2.36 -6.12 0.22
C ARG A 20 -3.87 -6.33 0.21
N VAL A 21 -4.61 -5.49 -0.52
CA VAL A 21 -6.07 -5.65 -0.66
C VAL A 21 -6.40 -6.95 -1.37
N ALA A 22 -5.71 -7.25 -2.48
CA ALA A 22 -5.88 -8.50 -3.22
C ALA A 22 -5.62 -9.73 -2.33
N SER A 23 -4.50 -9.73 -1.60
CA SER A 23 -4.20 -10.77 -0.61
C SER A 23 -5.35 -10.94 0.38
N ALA A 24 -5.81 -9.86 1.02
CA ALA A 24 -6.88 -9.93 2.01
C ALA A 24 -8.21 -10.45 1.42
N LEU A 25 -8.54 -10.08 0.17
CA LEU A 25 -9.72 -10.59 -0.53
C LEU A 25 -9.59 -12.08 -0.88
N GLU A 26 -8.41 -12.55 -1.29
CA GLU A 26 -8.17 -13.97 -1.56
C GLU A 26 -8.25 -14.82 -0.29
N HIS A 27 -7.80 -14.32 0.86
CA HIS A 27 -7.98 -15.00 2.15
C HIS A 27 -9.47 -15.11 2.54
N LEU A 28 -10.31 -14.17 2.10
CA LEU A 28 -11.76 -14.24 2.23
C LEU A 28 -12.44 -15.12 1.15
N GLY A 29 -11.67 -15.79 0.29
CA GLY A 29 -12.18 -16.73 -0.72
C GLY A 29 -12.65 -16.08 -2.04
N PHE A 30 -12.29 -14.82 -2.28
CA PHE A 30 -12.54 -14.17 -3.57
C PHE A 30 -11.46 -14.54 -4.60
N SER A 31 -11.79 -14.39 -5.88
CA SER A 31 -10.88 -14.62 -7.01
C SER A 31 -10.74 -13.37 -7.88
N ALA A 32 -9.55 -13.12 -8.41
CA ALA A 32 -9.30 -11.96 -9.27
C ALA A 32 -10.03 -12.07 -10.62
N THR A 33 -10.46 -10.93 -11.18
CA THR A 33 -10.87 -10.80 -12.59
C THR A 33 -10.29 -9.53 -13.22
N SER A 34 -9.97 -9.60 -14.52
CA SER A 34 -9.54 -8.44 -15.32
C SER A 34 -10.71 -7.52 -15.69
N GLU A 35 -11.93 -8.03 -15.69
CA GLU A 35 -13.12 -7.31 -16.12
C GLU A 35 -13.91 -6.78 -14.92
N ALA A 36 -14.21 -5.48 -14.92
CA ALA A 36 -14.94 -4.85 -13.81
C ALA A 36 -16.41 -5.32 -13.76
N GLU A 37 -16.98 -5.62 -14.92
CA GLU A 37 -18.35 -6.10 -15.16
C GLU A 37 -18.61 -7.46 -14.53
N GLU A 38 -17.54 -8.22 -14.29
CA GLU A 38 -17.56 -9.57 -13.78
C GLU A 38 -17.38 -9.66 -12.27
N ALA A 39 -17.00 -8.55 -11.63
CA ALA A 39 -16.63 -8.50 -10.24
C ALA A 39 -17.87 -8.34 -9.33
N ASP A 40 -17.80 -8.95 -8.15
CA ASP A 40 -18.70 -8.67 -7.02
C ASP A 40 -18.14 -7.56 -6.13
N ILE A 41 -16.83 -7.32 -6.20
CA ILE A 41 -16.12 -6.25 -5.49
C ILE A 41 -15.22 -5.51 -6.47
N ILE A 42 -15.38 -4.19 -6.55
CA ILE A 42 -14.48 -3.32 -7.30
C ILE A 42 -13.75 -2.40 -6.31
N VAL A 43 -12.43 -2.44 -6.34
CA VAL A 43 -11.56 -1.56 -5.57
C VAL A 43 -10.91 -0.56 -6.50
N LEU A 44 -11.10 0.73 -6.23
CA LEU A 44 -10.39 1.81 -6.91
C LEU A 44 -9.34 2.35 -5.97
N ASN A 45 -8.08 2.02 -6.20
CA ASN A 45 -6.98 2.55 -5.42
C ASN A 45 -6.36 3.75 -6.15
N THR A 46 -6.57 4.94 -5.58
CA THR A 46 -6.42 6.22 -6.30
C THR A 46 -5.27 7.08 -5.79
N CYS A 47 -4.84 8.01 -6.64
CA CYS A 47 -3.85 9.04 -6.35
C CYS A 47 -4.44 10.44 -6.58
N VAL A 48 -3.96 11.45 -5.83
CA VAL A 48 -4.36 12.87 -5.98
C VAL A 48 -3.17 13.82 -5.92
N VAL A 49 -1.96 13.31 -6.15
CA VAL A 49 -0.76 14.16 -6.15
C VAL A 49 -0.74 15.08 -7.37
N ARG A 50 -1.32 14.63 -8.49
CA ARG A 50 -1.47 15.39 -9.72
C ARG A 50 -2.95 15.53 -10.07
N GLN A 51 -3.36 16.70 -10.56
CA GLN A 51 -4.74 16.97 -10.96
C GLN A 51 -5.24 15.95 -11.99
N SER A 52 -4.41 15.58 -12.96
CA SER A 52 -4.77 14.59 -13.99
C SER A 52 -5.09 13.20 -13.42
N ALA A 53 -4.46 12.82 -12.29
CA ALA A 53 -4.78 11.57 -11.62
C ALA A 53 -6.14 11.64 -10.92
N GLU A 54 -6.43 12.77 -10.27
CA GLU A 54 -7.74 13.00 -9.65
C GLU A 54 -8.87 13.00 -10.68
N ASP A 55 -8.69 13.67 -11.82
CA ASP A 55 -9.68 13.71 -12.90
C ASP A 55 -9.94 12.31 -13.48
N LYS A 56 -8.89 11.50 -13.65
CA LYS A 56 -9.00 10.11 -14.12
C LYS A 56 -9.73 9.23 -13.11
N ALA A 57 -9.43 9.36 -11.82
CA ALA A 57 -10.13 8.66 -10.75
C ALA A 57 -11.62 8.99 -10.74
N TYR A 58 -11.99 10.26 -10.90
CA TYR A 58 -13.40 10.67 -11.01
C TYR A 58 -14.09 10.11 -12.25
N GLY A 59 -13.43 10.18 -13.41
CA GLY A 59 -13.95 9.57 -14.64
C GLY A 59 -14.21 8.07 -14.48
N ARG A 60 -13.26 7.35 -13.87
CA ARG A 60 -13.40 5.92 -13.60
C ARG A 60 -14.54 5.63 -12.62
N LEU A 61 -14.63 6.36 -11.51
CA LEU A 61 -15.74 6.22 -10.55
C LEU A 61 -17.10 6.39 -11.22
N HIS A 62 -17.29 7.42 -12.03
CA HIS A 62 -18.54 7.64 -12.74
C HIS A 62 -18.85 6.53 -13.75
N SER A 63 -17.84 5.96 -14.40
CA SER A 63 -18.03 4.85 -15.34
C SER A 63 -18.57 3.57 -14.68
N LEU A 64 -18.41 3.41 -13.35
CA LEU A 64 -18.89 2.23 -12.61
C LEU A 64 -20.33 2.34 -12.14
N ARG A 65 -20.92 3.54 -12.20
CA ARG A 65 -22.30 3.78 -11.75
C ARG A 65 -23.32 2.86 -12.46
N PRO A 66 -23.27 2.65 -13.79
CA PRO A 66 -24.19 1.72 -14.45
C PRO A 66 -24.07 0.28 -13.94
N LEU A 67 -22.88 -0.16 -13.53
CA LEU A 67 -22.67 -1.50 -12.96
C LEU A 67 -23.36 -1.63 -11.60
N LYS A 68 -23.25 -0.60 -10.74
CA LYS A 68 -23.94 -0.56 -9.44
C LYS A 68 -25.46 -0.46 -9.59
N GLU A 69 -25.95 0.26 -10.59
CA GLU A 69 -27.38 0.35 -10.90
C GLU A 69 -27.93 -0.99 -11.40
N LYS A 70 -27.16 -1.71 -12.23
CA LYS A 70 -27.51 -3.06 -12.72
C LYS A 70 -27.42 -4.13 -11.61
N ASN A 71 -26.44 -4.02 -10.73
CA ASN A 71 -26.23 -4.93 -9.62
C ASN A 71 -26.06 -4.14 -8.30
N PRO A 72 -27.15 -3.90 -7.55
CA PRO A 72 -27.06 -3.19 -6.27
C PRO A 72 -26.18 -3.88 -5.22
N ALA A 73 -25.96 -5.19 -5.35
CA ALA A 73 -25.11 -5.98 -4.46
C ALA A 73 -23.60 -5.85 -4.78
N LEU A 74 -23.24 -5.25 -5.93
CA LEU A 74 -21.85 -4.93 -6.27
C LEU A 74 -21.24 -4.01 -5.21
N VAL A 75 -20.15 -4.41 -4.58
CA VAL A 75 -19.44 -3.57 -3.61
C VAL A 75 -18.43 -2.71 -4.34
N ILE A 76 -18.54 -1.39 -4.19
CA ILE A 76 -17.53 -0.44 -4.68
C ILE A 76 -16.77 0.13 -3.48
N ASN A 77 -15.47 -0.14 -3.43
CA ASN A 77 -14.53 0.44 -2.47
C ASN A 77 -13.68 1.51 -3.16
N LEU A 78 -13.76 2.74 -2.67
CA LEU A 78 -12.82 3.79 -3.03
C LEU A 78 -11.71 3.82 -1.99
N MET A 79 -10.46 3.70 -2.43
CA MET A 79 -9.27 3.68 -1.58
C MET A 79 -8.23 4.69 -2.07
N GLY A 80 -7.31 5.06 -1.18
CA GLY A 80 -6.06 5.71 -1.56
C GLY A 80 -6.07 7.20 -1.23
N CYS A 81 -5.21 7.97 -1.91
CA CYS A 81 -4.96 9.35 -1.54
C CYS A 81 -6.17 10.26 -1.75
N LEU A 82 -7.11 9.90 -2.63
CA LEU A 82 -8.35 10.65 -2.84
C LEU A 82 -9.21 10.66 -1.57
N VAL A 83 -9.38 9.50 -0.95
CA VAL A 83 -10.05 9.36 0.35
C VAL A 83 -9.25 10.09 1.44
N GLY A 84 -7.96 9.80 1.48
CA GLY A 84 -7.05 10.31 2.51
C GLY A 84 -7.37 9.77 3.92
N VAL A 85 -6.79 10.40 4.94
CA VAL A 85 -6.92 9.99 6.35
C VAL A 85 -7.90 10.86 7.17
N ARG A 86 -8.48 11.89 6.54
CA ARG A 86 -9.40 12.84 7.19
C ARG A 86 -10.84 12.53 6.78
N ASN A 87 -11.78 13.31 7.30
CA ASN A 87 -13.21 13.16 7.02
C ASN A 87 -13.51 13.21 5.50
N HIS A 88 -14.14 12.16 4.98
CA HIS A 88 -14.57 12.00 3.59
C HIS A 88 -16.07 12.27 3.33
N GLU A 89 -16.78 12.98 4.23
CA GLU A 89 -18.21 13.32 4.05
C GLU A 89 -18.50 14.03 2.71
N ALA A 90 -17.59 14.89 2.24
CA ALA A 90 -17.72 15.52 0.93
C ALA A 90 -17.69 14.51 -0.23
N LEU A 91 -16.83 13.49 -0.14
CA LEU A 91 -16.75 12.42 -1.12
C LEU A 91 -17.98 11.51 -1.07
N LYS A 92 -18.48 11.17 0.13
CA LYS A 92 -19.73 10.41 0.27
C LYS A 92 -20.91 11.12 -0.38
N LYS A 93 -21.04 12.44 -0.17
CA LYS A 93 -22.10 13.25 -0.81
C LYS A 93 -21.97 13.27 -2.32
N ARG A 94 -20.73 13.32 -2.84
CA ARG A 94 -20.44 13.35 -4.27
C ARG A 94 -20.60 12.00 -4.95
N PHE A 95 -20.27 10.91 -4.26
CA PHE A 95 -20.28 9.53 -4.76
C PHE A 95 -21.11 8.61 -3.86
N PRO A 96 -22.44 8.80 -3.79
CA PRO A 96 -23.30 8.03 -2.89
C PRO A 96 -23.43 6.54 -3.28
N PHE A 97 -22.96 6.16 -4.46
CA PHE A 97 -22.95 4.78 -4.96
C PHE A 97 -21.69 3.99 -4.54
N VAL A 98 -20.74 4.63 -3.86
CA VAL A 98 -19.57 3.96 -3.27
C VAL A 98 -19.94 3.45 -1.88
N ASP A 99 -19.76 2.15 -1.66
CA ASP A 99 -20.16 1.49 -0.41
C ASP A 99 -19.13 1.70 0.71
N VAL A 100 -17.85 1.67 0.36
CA VAL A 100 -16.74 1.74 1.33
C VAL A 100 -15.71 2.76 0.91
N PHE A 101 -15.26 3.56 1.86
CA PHE A 101 -14.16 4.51 1.70
C PHE A 101 -13.02 4.06 2.61
N SER A 102 -11.92 3.61 2.01
CA SER A 102 -10.75 3.10 2.71
C SER A 102 -9.60 4.11 2.66
N PRO A 103 -8.97 4.46 3.81
CA PRO A 103 -7.79 5.30 3.82
C PRO A 103 -6.64 4.69 2.99
N PRO A 104 -5.65 5.50 2.56
CA PRO A 104 -4.46 4.97 1.91
C PRO A 104 -3.72 4.00 2.84
N SER A 105 -3.23 2.90 2.27
CA SER A 105 -2.50 1.84 3.00
C SER A 105 -3.28 1.13 4.11
N ASP A 106 -4.60 1.28 4.17
CA ASP A 106 -5.45 0.59 5.14
C ASP A 106 -6.63 -0.14 4.46
N PRO A 107 -6.55 -1.48 4.28
CA PRO A 107 -7.65 -2.27 3.73
C PRO A 107 -8.76 -2.57 4.75
N SER A 108 -8.55 -2.28 6.04
CA SER A 108 -9.42 -2.73 7.14
C SER A 108 -10.90 -2.34 6.97
N PRO A 109 -11.24 -1.13 6.49
CA PRO A 109 -12.65 -0.76 6.29
C PRO A 109 -13.39 -1.67 5.30
N LEU A 110 -12.73 -2.08 4.21
CA LEU A 110 -13.30 -3.02 3.25
C LEU A 110 -13.49 -4.39 3.87
N ILE A 111 -12.48 -4.90 4.56
CA ILE A 111 -12.54 -6.22 5.21
C ILE A 111 -13.64 -6.25 6.28
N ALA A 112 -13.75 -5.18 7.08
CA ALA A 112 -14.81 -5.04 8.07
C ALA A 112 -16.20 -5.03 7.42
N PHE A 113 -16.37 -4.30 6.31
CA PHE A 113 -17.64 -4.24 5.59
C PHE A 113 -18.08 -5.62 5.06
N LEU A 114 -17.15 -6.36 4.44
CA LEU A 114 -17.43 -7.68 3.87
C LEU A 114 -17.74 -8.71 4.96
N THR A 115 -16.95 -8.74 6.03
CA THR A 115 -17.16 -9.69 7.12
C THR A 115 -18.37 -9.36 7.99
N GLN A 116 -18.76 -8.09 8.10
CA GLN A 116 -20.03 -7.71 8.75
C GLN A 116 -21.26 -8.16 7.94
N SER A 117 -21.17 -8.15 6.60
CA SER A 117 -22.25 -8.66 5.75
C SER A 117 -22.43 -10.18 5.87
N GLU A 118 -21.35 -10.94 6.09
CA GLU A 118 -21.41 -12.39 6.30
C GLU A 118 -21.99 -12.77 7.67
N VAL A 119 -21.86 -11.91 8.68
CA VAL A 119 -22.42 -12.12 10.04
C VAL A 119 -23.93 -11.95 10.06
N ARG A 120 -24.50 -11.31 9.04
CA ARG A 120 -25.95 -11.32 8.82
C ARG A 120 -26.46 -12.62 8.20
N SER A 121 -25.58 -13.50 7.72
CA SER A 121 -25.94 -14.75 7.03
C SER A 121 -25.52 -16.04 7.72
N LEU A 122 -24.78 -16.00 8.84
CA LEU A 122 -24.38 -17.20 9.57
C LEU A 122 -24.43 -16.94 11.08
N GLU A 123 -25.45 -17.50 11.73
CA GLU A 123 -25.48 -17.71 13.18
C GLU A 123 -24.37 -18.71 13.57
N GLU A 124 -23.66 -18.38 14.66
CA GLU A 124 -22.89 -19.27 15.54
C GLU A 124 -21.79 -20.15 14.91
N SER A 125 -20.58 -19.59 14.73
CA SER A 125 -19.26 -20.24 14.99
C SER A 125 -18.11 -19.64 14.15
N ALA A 126 -17.64 -18.41 14.45
CA ALA A 126 -16.42 -17.89 13.80
C ALA A 126 -15.72 -16.74 14.56
N THR A 127 -15.78 -16.72 15.89
CA THR A 127 -15.08 -15.67 16.66
C THR A 127 -13.56 -15.89 16.72
N ALA A 128 -13.08 -17.11 16.44
CA ALA A 128 -11.65 -17.43 16.41
C ALA A 128 -10.95 -17.04 15.08
N THR A 129 -11.66 -17.04 13.96
CA THR A 129 -11.08 -16.76 12.62
C THR A 129 -10.89 -15.26 12.35
N ARG A 130 -11.59 -14.40 13.09
CA ARG A 130 -11.61 -12.95 12.86
C ARG A 130 -10.34 -12.19 13.22
N TYR A 131 -9.47 -12.79 14.04
CA TYR A 131 -8.21 -12.18 14.43
C TYR A 131 -6.98 -12.88 13.83
N ALA A 132 -7.14 -14.08 13.25
CA ALA A 132 -6.02 -14.81 12.63
C ALA A 132 -5.61 -14.23 11.26
N ILE A 133 -6.56 -13.68 10.48
CA ILE A 133 -6.32 -13.23 9.10
C ILE A 133 -5.45 -11.96 9.03
N MET A 134 -5.31 -11.20 10.12
CA MET A 134 -4.46 -9.98 10.14
C MET A 134 -3.02 -10.24 10.58
N ASP A 135 -2.76 -11.37 11.24
CA ASP A 135 -1.41 -11.84 11.62
C ASP A 135 -0.85 -12.87 10.62
N GLU A 136 -1.63 -13.22 9.59
CA GLU A 136 -1.21 -14.15 8.56
C GLU A 136 -0.22 -13.51 7.58
N GLU A 137 0.83 -14.28 7.32
CA GLU A 137 1.91 -13.99 6.38
C GLU A 137 1.36 -13.49 5.03
N LEU A 138 1.80 -12.32 4.56
CA LEU A 138 1.36 -11.77 3.27
C LEU A 138 1.55 -12.81 2.16
N ALA A 139 0.45 -13.35 1.64
CA ALA A 139 0.47 -14.22 0.48
C ALA A 139 0.24 -13.39 -0.77
N LEU A 140 1.16 -13.47 -1.74
CA LEU A 140 0.96 -12.80 -3.03
C LEU A 140 -0.35 -13.26 -3.66
N PRO A 141 -1.03 -12.40 -4.43
CA PRO A 141 -2.18 -12.83 -5.22
C PRO A 141 -1.84 -14.04 -6.08
N GLN A 142 -2.77 -14.96 -6.27
CA GLN A 142 -2.51 -16.23 -6.97
C GLN A 142 -1.86 -16.05 -8.34
N ALA A 143 -2.25 -14.99 -9.08
CA ALA A 143 -1.69 -14.67 -10.39
C ALA A 143 -0.18 -14.28 -10.36
N GLU A 144 0.30 -13.78 -9.23
CA GLU A 144 1.66 -13.25 -9.05
C GLU A 144 2.62 -14.27 -8.42
N ARG A 145 2.11 -15.28 -7.70
CA ARG A 145 2.93 -16.32 -7.04
C ARG A 145 3.82 -17.04 -8.06
N GLY A 146 5.12 -17.07 -7.80
CA GLY A 146 6.11 -17.70 -8.68
C GLY A 146 6.47 -16.93 -9.95
N ASN A 147 5.76 -15.83 -10.26
CA ASN A 147 6.01 -14.99 -11.44
C ASN A 147 6.62 -13.62 -11.07
N LEU A 148 6.28 -13.10 -9.88
CA LEU A 148 6.73 -11.79 -9.43
C LEU A 148 8.20 -11.83 -8.97
N VAL A 149 9.09 -11.16 -9.71
CA VAL A 149 10.52 -11.09 -9.39
C VAL A 149 10.85 -9.95 -8.41
N SER A 150 10.17 -8.82 -8.53
CA SER A 150 10.40 -7.61 -7.72
C SER A 150 9.11 -7.20 -7.01
N ALA A 151 9.20 -6.94 -5.70
CA ALA A 151 8.06 -6.58 -4.86
C ALA A 151 8.31 -5.31 -4.06
N TYR A 152 7.21 -4.64 -3.69
CA TYR A 152 7.25 -3.41 -2.91
C TYR A 152 6.86 -3.66 -1.46
N ILE A 153 7.68 -3.18 -0.52
CA ILE A 153 7.36 -3.22 0.91
C ILE A 153 7.33 -1.80 1.46
N PRO A 154 6.15 -1.20 1.70
CA PRO A 154 6.01 -0.01 2.51
C PRO A 154 6.68 -0.20 3.86
N VAL A 155 7.57 0.70 4.26
CA VAL A 155 8.24 0.70 5.57
C VAL A 155 7.89 1.95 6.39
N VAL A 156 7.52 3.03 5.71
CA VAL A 156 7.05 4.29 6.32
C VAL A 156 5.72 4.69 5.68
N TYR A 157 4.71 4.93 6.52
CA TYR A 157 3.44 5.54 6.13
C TYR A 157 3.41 7.02 6.49
N GLY A 158 2.58 7.79 5.79
CA GLY A 158 2.48 9.23 6.01
C GLY A 158 3.77 9.99 5.68
N CYS A 159 3.82 11.26 6.10
CA CYS A 159 5.02 12.10 6.03
C CYS A 159 4.89 13.25 7.02
N SER A 160 5.94 13.50 7.82
CA SER A 160 6.00 14.61 8.77
C SER A 160 6.91 15.75 8.30
N HIS A 161 7.45 15.66 7.08
CA HIS A 161 8.22 16.76 6.50
C HIS A 161 7.31 17.77 5.81
N ALA A 162 7.55 19.05 6.08
CA ALA A 162 6.74 20.16 5.61
C ALA A 162 7.34 20.81 4.34
N CYS A 163 7.27 20.11 3.20
CA CYS A 163 7.53 20.76 1.92
C CYS A 163 6.35 21.68 1.56
N THR A 164 6.63 22.93 1.16
CA THR A 164 5.64 23.97 0.87
C THR A 164 4.63 23.57 -0.22
N PHE A 165 5.03 22.71 -1.16
CA PHE A 165 4.22 22.23 -2.28
C PHE A 165 3.50 20.89 -2.01
N CYS A 166 3.80 20.19 -0.91
CA CYS A 166 3.44 18.79 -0.76
C CYS A 166 2.09 18.60 -0.04
N ILE A 167 1.15 17.94 -0.72
CA ILE A 167 -0.17 17.61 -0.18
C ILE A 167 -0.17 16.37 0.73
N ILE A 168 0.92 15.60 0.73
CA ILE A 168 0.94 14.26 1.34
C ILE A 168 0.68 14.25 2.85
N PRO A 169 1.23 15.17 3.67
CA PRO A 169 0.90 15.20 5.11
C PRO A 169 -0.61 15.31 5.38
N TYR A 170 -1.36 15.97 4.49
CA TYR A 170 -2.81 16.09 4.60
C TYR A 170 -3.55 14.84 4.14
N ARG A 171 -3.03 14.12 3.13
CA ARG A 171 -3.70 12.95 2.54
C ARG A 171 -3.33 11.63 3.21
N ARG A 172 -2.06 11.43 3.56
CA ARG A 172 -1.56 10.18 4.16
C ARG A 172 -1.30 10.30 5.67
N GLY A 173 -1.43 11.50 6.25
CA GLY A 173 -1.24 11.73 7.67
C GLY A 173 0.23 11.85 8.08
N VAL A 174 0.44 11.87 9.39
CA VAL A 174 1.77 11.97 10.01
C VAL A 174 2.61 10.72 9.74
N GLU A 175 3.92 10.91 9.74
CA GLU A 175 4.91 9.83 9.63
C GLU A 175 4.67 8.73 10.66
N ARG A 176 4.68 7.48 10.20
CA ARG A 176 4.61 6.28 11.02
C ARG A 176 5.50 5.20 10.42
N SER A 177 6.55 4.82 11.12
CA SER A 177 7.38 3.67 10.76
C SER A 177 6.66 2.36 11.11
N ARG A 178 6.75 1.38 10.21
CA ARG A 178 6.29 0.02 10.50
C ARG A 178 7.28 -0.72 11.41
N PRO A 179 6.79 -1.65 12.24
CA PRO A 179 7.67 -2.51 13.03
C PRO A 179 8.68 -3.25 12.15
N PRO A 180 9.97 -3.29 12.52
CA PRO A 180 11.00 -3.95 11.72
C PRO A 180 10.75 -5.46 11.61
N ALA A 181 10.16 -6.08 12.65
CA ALA A 181 9.81 -7.50 12.62
C ALA A 181 8.80 -7.81 11.50
N ASP A 182 7.74 -7.00 11.37
CA ASP A 182 6.72 -7.17 10.33
C ASP A 182 7.32 -7.02 8.93
N ILE A 183 8.21 -6.05 8.74
CA ILE A 183 8.91 -5.82 7.47
C ILE A 183 9.78 -7.03 7.10
N LEU A 184 10.54 -7.56 8.07
CA LEU A 184 11.40 -8.72 7.85
C LEU A 184 10.57 -9.99 7.58
N ASN A 185 9.47 -10.18 8.30
CA ASN A 185 8.56 -11.31 8.08
C ASN A 185 7.92 -11.26 6.70
N GLU A 186 7.45 -10.09 6.29
CA GLU A 186 6.90 -9.88 4.94
C GLU A 186 7.95 -10.11 3.85
N ALA A 187 9.18 -9.61 4.03
CA ALA A 187 10.28 -9.86 3.11
C ALA A 187 10.59 -11.35 2.97
N ARG A 188 10.65 -12.09 4.08
CA ARG A 188 10.87 -13.54 4.08
C ARG A 188 9.74 -14.29 3.37
N SER A 189 8.49 -13.88 3.58
CA SER A 189 7.33 -14.43 2.88
C SER A 189 7.44 -14.27 1.36
N LEU A 190 7.73 -13.04 0.91
CA LEU A 190 7.85 -12.73 -0.50
C LEU A 190 8.97 -13.56 -1.15
N VAL A 191 10.11 -13.69 -0.48
CA VAL A 191 11.24 -14.51 -0.95
C VAL A 191 10.87 -15.99 -1.04
N ARG A 192 10.12 -16.53 -0.06
CA ARG A 192 9.60 -17.90 -0.13
C ARG A 192 8.68 -18.13 -1.35
N GLN A 193 8.02 -17.07 -1.82
CA GLN A 193 7.12 -17.09 -2.97
C GLN A 193 7.81 -16.80 -4.30
N GLY A 194 9.14 -16.69 -4.31
CA GLY A 194 9.96 -16.54 -5.51
C GLY A 194 10.47 -15.12 -5.79
N VAL A 195 10.12 -14.13 -4.95
CA VAL A 195 10.61 -12.75 -5.10
C VAL A 195 12.11 -12.71 -4.85
N LYS A 196 12.84 -12.04 -5.75
CA LYS A 196 14.31 -11.88 -5.70
C LYS A 196 14.75 -10.46 -5.39
N GLU A 197 13.90 -9.48 -5.63
CA GLU A 197 14.15 -8.07 -5.38
C GLU A 197 13.06 -7.44 -4.50
N ILE A 198 13.46 -6.68 -3.49
CA ILE A 198 12.54 -5.91 -2.65
C ILE A 198 12.89 -4.43 -2.77
N THR A 199 11.87 -3.61 -3.03
CA THR A 199 11.98 -2.15 -2.94
C THR A 199 11.21 -1.65 -1.72
N LEU A 200 11.94 -1.07 -0.76
CA LEU A 200 11.34 -0.44 0.42
C LEU A 200 10.70 0.89 0.03
N LEU A 201 9.45 1.09 0.44
CA LEU A 201 8.70 2.30 0.12
C LEU A 201 8.46 3.17 1.34
N GLY A 202 8.66 4.48 1.16
CA GLY A 202 8.26 5.52 2.08
C GLY A 202 8.14 6.85 1.34
N GLN A 203 7.39 7.78 1.91
CA GLN A 203 7.36 9.15 1.37
C GLN A 203 8.72 9.81 1.47
N ILE A 204 9.38 9.57 2.61
CA ILE A 204 10.80 9.79 2.82
C ILE A 204 11.30 8.54 3.53
N VAL A 205 11.87 7.61 2.76
CA VAL A 205 12.26 6.29 3.30
C VAL A 205 13.43 6.38 4.29
N ASP A 206 14.31 7.37 4.10
CA ASP A 206 15.47 7.70 4.94
C ASP A 206 15.10 8.01 6.39
N ARG A 207 13.85 8.41 6.60
CA ARG A 207 13.31 8.74 7.92
C ARG A 207 12.76 7.52 8.67
N TYR A 208 12.89 6.31 8.13
CA TYR A 208 12.52 5.09 8.85
C TYR A 208 13.16 5.05 10.24
N GLY A 209 12.33 4.80 11.26
CA GLY A 209 12.71 4.74 12.67
C GLY A 209 12.81 6.11 13.36
N LYS A 210 12.73 7.25 12.66
CA LYS A 210 12.85 8.58 13.30
C LYS A 210 11.70 8.91 14.25
N ASP A 211 10.51 8.32 14.03
CA ASP A 211 9.35 8.43 14.92
C ASP A 211 9.36 7.39 16.06
N ARG A 212 10.34 6.47 16.08
CA ARG A 212 10.42 5.33 17.00
C ARG A 212 11.87 5.07 17.45
N PRO A 213 12.32 5.65 18.57
CA PRO A 213 13.71 5.51 19.06
C PRO A 213 14.18 4.06 19.25
N GLU A 214 13.25 3.12 19.46
CA GLU A 214 13.50 1.70 19.63
C GLU A 214 13.73 0.94 18.30
N TYR A 215 13.43 1.57 17.15
CA TYR A 215 13.62 0.97 15.82
C TYR A 215 15.01 1.25 15.27
N PRO A 216 15.54 0.37 14.40
CA PRO A 216 16.79 0.66 13.71
C PRO A 216 16.60 1.83 12.73
N SER A 217 17.72 2.46 12.33
CA SER A 217 17.77 3.36 11.18
C SER A 217 17.42 2.61 9.88
N LEU A 218 17.19 3.33 8.78
CA LEU A 218 17.06 2.71 7.46
C LEU A 218 18.30 1.85 7.14
N ALA A 219 19.50 2.33 7.44
CA ALA A 219 20.75 1.57 7.29
C ALA A 219 20.70 0.25 8.08
N GLY A 220 20.31 0.30 9.35
CA GLY A 220 20.14 -0.90 10.18
C GLY A 220 19.07 -1.87 9.64
N LEU A 221 17.99 -1.36 9.05
CA LEU A 221 16.97 -2.19 8.40
C LEU A 221 17.53 -2.86 7.13
N LEU A 222 18.28 -2.14 6.29
CA LEU A 222 18.93 -2.68 5.10
C LEU A 222 19.92 -3.80 5.43
N ILE A 223 20.71 -3.64 6.49
CA ILE A 223 21.62 -4.68 7.00
C ILE A 223 20.83 -5.95 7.32
N ARG A 224 19.76 -5.85 8.12
CA ARG A 224 18.92 -7.00 8.50
C ARG A 224 18.23 -7.66 7.31
N LEU A 225 17.77 -6.88 6.33
CA LEU A 225 17.19 -7.41 5.10
C LEU A 225 18.24 -8.15 4.27
N SER A 226 19.48 -7.67 4.25
CA SER A 226 20.57 -8.30 3.50
C SER A 226 20.90 -9.73 4.01
N GLU A 227 20.59 -10.02 5.27
CA GLU A 227 20.75 -11.34 5.88
C GLU A 227 19.69 -12.35 5.43
N ILE A 228 18.64 -11.93 4.72
CA ILE A 228 17.60 -12.83 4.21
C ILE A 228 18.19 -13.67 3.06
N GLU A 229 18.28 -14.98 3.28
CA GLU A 229 18.65 -15.95 2.25
C GLU A 229 17.60 -15.97 1.14
N GLY A 230 18.05 -16.03 -0.11
CA GLY A 230 17.19 -15.99 -1.30
C GLY A 230 16.82 -14.59 -1.78
N LEU A 231 16.95 -13.55 -0.94
CA LEU A 231 16.84 -12.15 -1.36
C LEU A 231 18.14 -11.73 -2.05
N GLU A 232 18.05 -11.30 -3.31
CA GLU A 232 19.20 -10.99 -4.16
C GLU A 232 19.43 -9.49 -4.30
N ARG A 233 18.35 -8.68 -4.28
CA ARG A 233 18.43 -7.22 -4.44
C ARG A 233 17.52 -6.48 -3.48
N ILE A 234 18.02 -5.37 -2.96
CA ILE A 234 17.32 -4.43 -2.09
C ILE A 234 17.46 -3.04 -2.70
N ARG A 235 16.32 -2.36 -2.83
CA ARG A 235 16.21 -0.94 -3.23
C ARG A 235 15.37 -0.21 -2.20
N PHE A 236 15.40 1.11 -2.24
CA PHE A 236 14.53 1.95 -1.43
C PHE A 236 14.14 3.21 -2.19
N LEU A 237 12.95 3.73 -1.89
CA LEU A 237 12.36 4.89 -2.54
C LEU A 237 11.33 5.55 -1.60
N THR A 238 11.21 6.87 -1.50
CA THR A 238 12.03 7.94 -2.10
C THR A 238 12.91 8.58 -1.04
N SER A 239 14.16 8.92 -1.38
CA SER A 239 15.07 9.60 -0.47
C SER A 239 14.87 11.10 -0.44
N HIS A 240 15.44 11.78 0.54
CA HIS A 240 15.40 13.23 0.58
C HIS A 240 16.72 13.79 1.10
N PRO A 241 17.29 14.84 0.47
CA PRO A 241 18.65 15.32 0.74
C PRO A 241 18.98 15.50 2.23
N ASN A 242 18.06 16.09 2.99
CA ASN A 242 18.23 16.36 4.43
C ASN A 242 18.45 15.13 5.33
N TRP A 243 18.14 13.92 4.87
CA TRP A 243 18.30 12.69 5.68
C TRP A 243 19.20 11.65 5.02
N MET A 244 19.92 12.03 3.98
CA MET A 244 20.95 11.20 3.38
C MET A 244 22.21 11.27 4.25
N THR A 245 22.29 10.38 5.25
CA THR A 245 23.40 10.32 6.20
C THR A 245 24.61 9.59 5.62
N GLU A 246 25.81 9.87 6.14
CA GLU A 246 27.02 9.10 5.82
C GLU A 246 26.81 7.60 6.11
N GLU A 247 26.19 7.27 7.25
CA GLU A 247 25.83 5.88 7.60
C GLU A 247 25.01 5.18 6.50
N LEU A 248 24.03 5.88 5.92
CA LEU A 248 23.21 5.32 4.84
C LEU A 248 24.04 5.13 3.56
N LEU A 249 24.87 6.12 3.20
CA LEU A 249 25.73 6.05 2.02
C LEU A 249 26.76 4.92 2.12
N ASP A 250 27.42 4.80 3.27
CA ASP A 250 28.38 3.72 3.56
C ASP A 250 27.71 2.35 3.53
N THR A 251 26.48 2.25 4.05
CA THR A 251 25.68 1.03 4.00
C THR A 251 25.35 0.62 2.56
N VAL A 252 24.95 1.58 1.71
CA VAL A 252 24.68 1.34 0.28
C VAL A 252 25.96 0.91 -0.45
N ALA A 253 27.10 1.53 -0.14
CA ALA A 253 28.37 1.20 -0.77
C ALA A 253 28.92 -0.17 -0.35
N SER A 254 28.67 -0.59 0.90
CA SER A 254 29.26 -1.79 1.49
C SER A 254 28.42 -3.06 1.33
N LEU A 255 27.09 -2.96 1.29
CA LEU A 255 26.22 -4.14 1.23
C LEU A 255 25.97 -4.60 -0.22
N PRO A 256 26.44 -5.79 -0.64
CA PRO A 256 26.33 -6.23 -2.04
C PRO A 256 24.90 -6.40 -2.55
N LYS A 257 23.95 -6.70 -1.65
CA LYS A 257 22.53 -6.85 -1.98
C LYS A 257 21.81 -5.51 -2.11
N VAL A 258 22.34 -4.43 -1.54
CA VAL A 258 21.75 -3.10 -1.68
C VAL A 258 22.23 -2.51 -3.00
N MET A 259 21.30 -2.11 -3.86
CA MET A 259 21.67 -1.59 -5.17
C MET A 259 22.29 -0.20 -5.04
N PRO A 260 23.38 0.10 -5.77
CA PRO A 260 24.03 1.41 -5.77
C PRO A 260 23.23 2.43 -6.60
N HIS A 261 21.97 2.62 -6.20
CA HIS A 261 21.01 3.48 -6.84
C HIS A 261 20.18 4.17 -5.77
N ILE A 262 20.29 5.49 -5.70
CA ILE A 262 19.55 6.33 -4.75
C ILE A 262 18.77 7.37 -5.55
N GLU A 263 17.44 7.38 -5.38
CA GLU A 263 16.58 8.41 -5.96
C GLU A 263 16.46 9.59 -4.98
N VAL A 264 17.12 10.70 -5.30
CA VAL A 264 17.18 11.90 -4.46
C VAL A 264 16.60 13.12 -5.21
N PRO A 265 15.30 13.41 -5.07
CA PRO A 265 14.72 14.58 -5.68
C PRO A 265 15.03 15.84 -4.84
N VAL A 266 15.99 16.64 -5.32
CA VAL A 266 16.46 17.90 -4.69
C VAL A 266 15.45 19.05 -4.75
N GLN A 267 14.46 18.97 -5.64
CA GLN A 267 13.42 19.97 -5.90
C GLN A 267 13.92 21.28 -6.53
N ALA A 268 14.91 21.94 -5.93
CA ALA A 268 15.51 23.19 -6.40
C ALA A 268 17.04 23.18 -6.18
N GLY A 269 17.75 24.04 -6.90
CA GLY A 269 19.20 24.23 -6.79
C GLY A 269 19.58 25.71 -6.65
N ASP A 270 18.68 26.49 -6.05
CA ASP A 270 18.78 27.92 -5.80
C ASP A 270 18.58 28.14 -4.30
N ASP A 271 19.51 28.84 -3.64
CA ASP A 271 19.51 29.04 -2.19
C ASP A 271 18.31 29.89 -1.70
N GLU A 272 17.66 30.65 -2.58
CA GLU A 272 16.51 31.51 -2.24
C GLU A 272 15.14 30.79 -2.36
N VAL A 273 15.08 29.61 -2.98
CA VAL A 273 13.85 28.83 -3.26
C VAL A 273 13.58 27.77 -2.19
#